data_AF-A0A9K3LDN9-F1
#
_entry.id   AF-A0A9K3LDN9-F1
#
_cell.length_a   1.000
_cell.length_b   1.000
_cell.length_c   1.000
_cell.angle_alpha   90.00
_cell.angle_beta   90.00
_cell.angle_gamma   90.00
#
_symmetry.space_group_name_H-M   'P 1'
#
loop_
_entity.id
_entity.type
_entity.pdbx_description
1 polymer ?
#
loop_
_entity_poly.entity_id
_entity_poly.type
_entity_poly.pdbx_seq_one_letter_code
_entity_poly.pdbx_strand_id
1 'polypeptide(L)'
;MSGIADEEQAASGIMRDAGPKTETNTQPGMAVVSGDEYVQHDAPKRRAHVCCGCCCDTRRAVIAVNIVSISFYGLGILATSLVTVAAANKDQYDDDAVVAALGEVDGAKIGLSLGLIVVGIVFNGIALYGASTFNKTAIILGGMWYIFEAVRSVAYLNIEGAIMAAFFAYPHAVFYYELKGGIMTRLQVYRLVVFEHGCPQESIPMYSNNISNNNQAAIIKMDPENQSPDVTKEGVDYVQHEQPARQGHTCCGICCDTRTAVIVVNIISLGFAVLGLINFAPMMDRPGNEQFSLMISAFVIGIICSALGLFGAMKFRKIFVLVAGVWFGIEAILGLVLFMDWIGAVIAVCFMYPHIMLFRDMQRGIMTAERYPNEKDCCGTCC
;
A
#
# COMPACT_ATOMS: atom_id res chain seq x y z
N MET A 1 -56.13 -18.83 36.30
CA MET A 1 -55.66 -20.04 35.61
C MET A 1 -54.24 -19.73 35.13
N SER A 2 -53.25 -19.96 36.01
CA SER A 2 -52.21 -21.02 35.92
C SER A 2 -51.14 -20.66 34.86
N GLY A 3 -49.88 -20.31 35.16
CA GLY A 3 -49.01 -20.61 36.30
C GLY A 3 -48.04 -21.73 35.94
N ILE A 4 -46.80 -21.42 35.53
CA ILE A 4 -45.60 -22.28 35.42
C ILE A 4 -44.40 -21.32 35.48
N ALA A 5 -43.64 -21.11 36.56
CA ALA A 5 -42.89 -21.98 37.47
C ALA A 5 -41.55 -22.47 36.90
N ASP A 6 -40.51 -22.06 37.61
CA ASP A 6 -39.07 -22.29 37.51
C ASP A 6 -38.65 -23.76 37.39
N GLU A 7 -37.52 -24.02 36.71
CA GLU A 7 -36.74 -25.24 36.90
C GLU A 7 -35.25 -24.92 36.94
N GLU A 8 -34.78 -24.73 38.17
CA GLU A 8 -33.40 -24.76 38.63
C GLU A 8 -33.16 -26.17 39.21
N GLN A 9 -32.21 -26.96 38.68
CA GLN A 9 -31.22 -27.71 39.46
C GLN A 9 -30.40 -28.75 38.66
N ALA A 10 -29.16 -28.88 39.14
CA ALA A 10 -28.34 -30.10 39.22
C ALA A 10 -27.52 -30.54 37.99
N ALA A 11 -26.25 -30.10 37.97
CA ALA A 11 -25.13 -30.96 37.61
C ALA A 11 -23.84 -30.53 38.34
N SER A 12 -23.71 -30.95 39.60
CA SER A 12 -22.45 -30.93 40.35
C SER A 12 -21.62 -32.16 39.95
N GLY A 13 -20.53 -31.95 39.22
CA GLY A 13 -19.60 -32.99 38.78
C GLY A 13 -18.16 -32.63 39.13
N ILE A 14 -17.66 -33.26 40.18
CA ILE A 14 -16.31 -33.27 40.74
C ILE A 14 -15.26 -33.66 39.67
N MET A 15 -14.16 -32.90 39.51
CA MET A 15 -12.80 -33.43 39.28
C MET A 15 -11.69 -32.39 39.50
N ARG A 16 -10.97 -32.62 40.61
CA ARG A 16 -9.51 -32.77 40.76
C ARG A 16 -8.56 -31.63 40.33
N ASP A 17 -7.94 -31.09 41.37
CA ASP A 17 -6.57 -30.60 41.48
C ASP A 17 -5.61 -30.97 40.34
N ALA A 18 -5.11 -29.94 39.66
CA ALA A 18 -3.76 -29.93 39.09
C ALA A 18 -3.14 -28.57 39.43
N GLY A 19 -2.22 -28.57 40.40
CA GLY A 19 -1.57 -27.37 40.91
C GLY A 19 -0.78 -26.61 39.84
N PRO A 20 -0.61 -25.29 39.99
CA PRO A 20 0.26 -24.52 39.13
C PRO A 20 1.72 -24.92 39.42
N LYS A 21 2.38 -25.52 38.42
CA LYS A 21 3.84 -25.59 38.39
C LYS A 21 4.35 -24.17 38.22
N THR A 22 4.85 -23.61 39.31
CA THR A 22 5.67 -22.40 39.32
C THR A 22 6.99 -22.72 38.62
N GLU A 23 7.03 -22.58 37.29
CA GLU A 23 8.30 -22.41 36.59
C GLU A 23 8.81 -21.01 36.95
N THR A 24 9.68 -20.97 37.96
CA THR A 24 10.62 -19.88 38.19
C THR A 24 11.39 -19.65 36.91
N ASN A 25 10.90 -18.71 36.11
CA ASN A 25 11.60 -18.10 34.99
C ASN A 25 12.78 -17.35 35.59
N THR A 26 13.91 -18.05 35.71
CA THR A 26 15.21 -17.50 36.05
C THR A 26 15.49 -16.40 35.03
N GLN A 27 15.26 -15.15 35.43
CA GLN A 27 15.77 -14.01 34.67
C GLN A 27 17.27 -14.25 34.48
N PRO A 28 17.79 -14.22 33.24
CA PRO A 28 19.23 -14.27 33.04
C PRO A 28 19.82 -13.08 33.78
N GLY A 29 20.53 -13.39 34.87
CA GLY A 29 21.23 -12.40 35.67
C GLY A 29 22.10 -11.58 34.74
N MET A 30 21.95 -10.26 34.81
CA MET A 30 22.91 -9.33 34.22
C MET A 30 24.24 -9.59 34.93
N ALA A 31 25.09 -10.40 34.31
CA ALA A 31 26.48 -10.50 34.69
C ALA A 31 27.10 -9.14 34.41
N VAL A 32 27.41 -8.41 35.48
CA VAL A 32 28.23 -7.20 35.42
C VAL A 32 29.65 -7.66 35.14
N VAL A 33 29.96 -7.82 33.86
CA VAL A 33 31.34 -7.95 33.39
C VAL A 33 31.96 -6.56 33.48
N SER A 34 32.90 -6.38 34.40
CA SER A 34 33.71 -5.17 34.50
C SER A 34 34.79 -5.24 33.43
N GLY A 35 34.49 -4.64 32.28
CA GLY A 35 35.36 -4.51 31.12
C GLY A 35 34.58 -3.84 30.00
N ASP A 36 35.03 -2.66 29.57
CA ASP A 36 34.32 -1.70 28.72
C ASP A 36 34.09 -2.16 27.26
N GLU A 37 33.37 -3.25 27.08
CA GLU A 37 32.86 -3.66 25.77
C GLU A 37 31.45 -4.22 25.95
N TYR A 38 30.46 -3.32 25.84
CA TYR A 38 29.06 -3.73 25.75
C TYR A 38 28.87 -4.50 24.45
N VAL A 39 28.99 -5.83 24.51
CA VAL A 39 28.43 -6.71 23.49
C VAL A 39 26.92 -6.49 23.54
N GLN A 40 26.42 -5.62 22.65
CA GLN A 40 25.01 -5.52 22.37
C GLN A 40 24.58 -6.90 21.87
N HIS A 41 24.02 -7.71 22.75
CA HIS A 41 23.26 -8.87 22.32
C HIS A 41 22.15 -8.33 21.43
N ASP A 42 22.28 -8.56 20.13
CA ASP A 42 21.25 -8.28 19.14
C ASP A 42 19.97 -8.99 19.60
N ALA A 43 19.10 -8.27 20.30
CA ALA A 43 17.77 -8.74 20.60
C ALA A 43 17.17 -9.14 19.25
N PRO A 44 16.62 -10.37 19.11
CA PRO A 44 16.18 -10.88 17.83
C PRO A 44 15.30 -9.82 17.17
N LYS A 45 15.74 -9.29 16.01
CA LYS A 45 15.06 -8.24 15.25
C LYS A 45 13.59 -8.63 15.14
N ARG A 46 12.72 -8.00 15.93
CA ARG A 46 11.29 -8.24 15.88
C ARG A 46 10.82 -7.78 14.50
N ARG A 47 10.59 -8.73 13.60
CA ARG A 47 10.03 -8.44 12.28
C ARG A 47 8.59 -7.98 12.49
N ALA A 48 8.24 -6.84 11.89
CA ALA A 48 6.85 -6.38 11.84
C ALA A 48 5.98 -7.46 11.17
N HIS A 49 4.72 -7.53 11.57
CA HIS A 49 3.81 -8.57 11.08
C HIS A 49 3.49 -8.29 9.62
N VAL A 50 3.70 -9.27 8.74
CA VAL A 50 3.33 -9.11 7.33
C VAL A 50 1.83 -9.32 7.19
N CYS A 51 1.09 -8.28 6.81
CA CYS A 51 -0.33 -8.37 6.54
C CYS A 51 -0.56 -9.21 5.26
N CYS A 52 -1.45 -10.21 5.32
CA CYS A 52 -1.89 -11.04 4.19
C CYS A 52 -0.83 -11.92 3.50
N GLY A 53 0.36 -12.12 4.09
CA GLY A 53 1.36 -13.06 3.58
C GLY A 53 2.02 -12.69 2.24
N CYS A 54 1.60 -11.61 1.58
CA CYS A 54 2.01 -11.27 0.21
C CYS A 54 2.38 -9.80 -0.02
N CYS A 55 3.05 -9.15 0.95
CA CYS A 55 3.99 -8.03 0.70
C CYS A 55 3.55 -6.58 1.01
N CYS A 56 2.81 -6.29 2.08
CA CYS A 56 2.71 -4.89 2.56
C CYS A 56 2.96 -4.78 4.07
N ASP A 57 3.81 -3.82 4.43
CA ASP A 57 3.80 -3.16 5.74
C ASP A 57 2.35 -2.78 6.07
N THR A 58 1.90 -3.08 7.28
CA THR A 58 0.52 -2.84 7.77
C THR A 58 0.12 -1.38 7.58
N ARG A 59 1.07 -0.44 7.70
CA ARG A 59 0.87 0.99 7.40
C ARG A 59 0.43 1.21 5.96
N ARG A 60 1.10 0.56 5.00
CA ARG A 60 0.79 0.67 3.57
C ARG A 60 -0.56 0.04 3.25
N ALA A 61 -0.87 -1.08 3.89
CA ALA A 61 -2.16 -1.73 3.76
C ALA A 61 -3.28 -0.79 4.21
N VAL A 62 -3.14 -0.12 5.36
CA VAL A 62 -4.08 0.92 5.83
C VAL A 62 -4.22 2.04 4.81
N ILE A 63 -3.12 2.56 4.25
CA ILE A 63 -3.19 3.62 3.24
C ILE A 63 -3.96 3.14 2.00
N ALA A 64 -3.63 1.95 1.49
CA ALA A 64 -4.25 1.40 0.30
C ALA A 64 -5.76 1.19 0.48
N VAL A 65 -6.20 0.56 1.58
CA VAL A 65 -7.64 0.31 1.79
C VAL A 65 -8.45 1.58 1.97
N ASN A 66 -7.90 2.62 2.62
CA ASN A 66 -8.60 3.90 2.75
C ASN A 66 -8.70 4.65 1.41
N ILE A 67 -7.67 4.59 0.55
CA ILE A 67 -7.74 5.16 -0.80
C ILE A 67 -8.81 4.46 -1.63
N VAL A 68 -8.85 3.13 -1.59
CA VAL A 68 -9.87 2.32 -2.28
C VAL A 68 -11.26 2.66 -1.74
N SER A 69 -11.43 2.76 -0.42
CA SER A 69 -12.71 3.12 0.20
C SER A 69 -13.18 4.52 -0.18
N ILE A 70 -12.31 5.54 -0.16
CA ILE A 70 -12.64 6.89 -0.63
C ILE A 70 -13.06 6.87 -2.11
N SER A 71 -12.40 6.05 -2.93
CA SER A 71 -12.75 5.90 -4.34
C SER A 71 -14.16 5.32 -4.52
N PHE A 72 -14.52 4.28 -3.76
CA PHE A 72 -15.88 3.74 -3.75
C PHE A 72 -16.92 4.74 -3.24
N TYR A 73 -16.59 5.52 -2.22
CA TYR A 73 -17.47 6.59 -1.75
C TYR A 73 -17.69 7.67 -2.81
N GLY A 74 -16.63 8.07 -3.53
CA GLY A 74 -16.74 9.00 -4.66
C GLY A 74 -17.69 8.46 -5.75
N LEU A 75 -17.58 7.18 -6.09
CA LEU A 75 -18.52 6.53 -7.01
C LEU A 75 -19.94 6.48 -6.46
N GLY A 76 -20.10 6.21 -5.17
CA GLY A 76 -21.41 6.23 -4.51
C GLY A 76 -22.10 7.59 -4.60
N ILE A 77 -21.33 8.68 -4.44
CA ILE A 77 -21.85 10.05 -4.64
C ILE A 77 -22.28 10.25 -6.09
N LEU A 78 -21.44 9.90 -7.06
CA LEU A 78 -21.75 10.05 -8.48
C LEU A 78 -23.01 9.25 -8.87
N ALA A 79 -23.07 7.97 -8.50
CA ALA A 79 -24.24 7.13 -8.77
C ALA A 79 -25.53 7.73 -8.14
N THR A 80 -25.45 8.16 -6.89
CA THR A 80 -26.60 8.75 -6.19
C THR A 80 -27.03 10.09 -6.80
N SER A 81 -26.06 10.90 -7.25
CA SER A 81 -26.35 12.16 -7.94
C SER A 81 -27.09 11.94 -9.27
N LEU A 82 -26.70 10.91 -10.04
CA LEU A 82 -27.38 10.56 -11.30
C LEU A 82 -28.83 10.12 -11.04
N VAL A 83 -29.04 9.26 -10.03
CA VAL A 83 -30.39 8.82 -9.63
C VAL A 83 -31.24 10.02 -9.18
N THR A 84 -30.66 10.94 -8.42
CA THR A 84 -31.37 12.14 -7.94
C THR A 84 -31.77 13.05 -9.09
N VAL A 85 -30.89 13.24 -10.08
CA VAL A 85 -31.20 14.01 -11.30
C VAL A 85 -32.28 13.31 -12.13
N ALA A 86 -32.20 11.99 -12.28
CA ALA A 86 -33.24 11.23 -12.98
C ALA A 86 -34.59 11.34 -12.28
N ALA A 87 -34.62 11.19 -10.95
CA ALA A 87 -35.83 11.33 -10.14
C ALA A 87 -36.43 12.74 -10.20
N ALA A 88 -35.59 13.77 -10.24
CA ALA A 88 -36.04 15.17 -10.39
C ALA A 88 -36.67 15.45 -11.76
N ASN A 89 -36.31 14.68 -12.80
CA ASN A 89 -36.82 14.81 -14.16
C ASN A 89 -37.78 13.68 -14.54
N LYS A 90 -38.41 13.02 -13.56
CA LYS A 90 -39.26 11.84 -13.82
C LYS A 90 -40.39 12.12 -14.83
N ASP A 91 -40.91 13.35 -14.90
CA ASP A 91 -41.99 13.74 -15.81
C ASP A 91 -41.57 13.78 -17.29
N GLN A 92 -40.27 13.66 -17.59
CA GLN A 92 -39.74 13.58 -18.96
C GLN A 92 -39.72 12.14 -19.51
N TYR A 93 -40.06 11.14 -18.70
CA TYR A 93 -40.06 9.75 -19.10
C TYR A 93 -41.49 9.29 -19.41
N ASP A 94 -41.70 8.79 -20.63
CA ASP A 94 -43.00 8.24 -21.08
C ASP A 94 -43.28 6.82 -20.54
N ASP A 95 -42.31 6.19 -19.88
CA ASP A 95 -42.42 4.83 -19.35
C ASP A 95 -42.94 4.86 -17.91
N ASP A 96 -44.21 4.47 -17.73
CA ASP A 96 -44.89 4.41 -16.45
C ASP A 96 -44.13 3.58 -15.40
N ALA A 97 -43.40 2.53 -15.81
CA ALA A 97 -42.62 1.70 -14.89
C ALA A 97 -41.40 2.45 -14.34
N VAL A 98 -40.74 3.26 -15.19
CA VAL A 98 -39.62 4.11 -14.77
C VAL A 98 -40.11 5.22 -13.84
N VAL A 99 -41.25 5.85 -14.17
CA VAL A 99 -41.85 6.90 -13.32
C VAL A 99 -42.26 6.34 -11.97
N ALA A 100 -42.84 5.14 -11.92
CA ALA A 100 -43.20 4.47 -10.67
C ALA A 100 -41.94 4.16 -9.83
N ALA A 101 -40.90 3.59 -10.44
CA ALA A 101 -39.65 3.30 -9.75
C ALA A 101 -38.96 4.56 -9.20
N LEU A 102 -38.92 5.65 -9.97
CA LEU A 102 -38.40 6.95 -9.53
C LEU A 102 -39.30 7.62 -8.49
N GLY A 103 -40.60 7.32 -8.48
CA GLY A 103 -41.55 7.80 -7.48
C GLY A 103 -41.36 7.18 -6.10
N GLU A 104 -40.86 5.94 -6.03
CA GLU A 104 -40.53 5.25 -4.76
C GLU A 104 -39.22 5.74 -4.14
N VAL A 105 -38.44 6.56 -4.87
CA VAL A 105 -37.20 7.12 -4.38
C VAL A 105 -37.49 8.18 -3.31
N ASP A 106 -37.42 7.74 -2.06
CA ASP A 106 -37.55 8.62 -0.90
C ASP A 106 -36.30 9.50 -0.76
N GLY A 107 -36.48 10.80 -1.04
CA GLY A 107 -35.43 11.80 -0.93
C GLY A 107 -34.77 11.86 0.45
N ALA A 108 -35.48 11.48 1.53
CA ALA A 108 -34.90 11.42 2.87
C ALA A 108 -33.89 10.26 3.01
N LYS A 109 -34.19 9.09 2.43
CA LYS A 109 -33.27 7.94 2.41
C LYS A 109 -32.03 8.25 1.57
N ILE A 110 -32.21 8.91 0.43
CA ILE A 110 -31.08 9.38 -0.39
C ILE A 110 -30.22 10.38 0.40
N GLY A 111 -30.84 11.37 1.03
CA GLY A 111 -30.13 12.37 1.83
C GLY A 111 -29.33 11.75 2.98
N LEU A 112 -29.93 10.78 3.70
CA LEU A 112 -29.25 10.02 4.74
C LEU A 112 -28.07 9.21 4.19
N SER A 113 -28.26 8.54 3.05
CA SER A 113 -27.20 7.77 2.37
C SER A 113 -26.02 8.66 1.98
N LEU A 114 -26.29 9.81 1.35
CA LEU A 114 -25.26 10.80 1.01
C LEU A 114 -24.53 11.32 2.24
N GLY A 115 -25.26 11.60 3.33
CA GLY A 115 -24.67 12.01 4.60
C GLY A 115 -23.69 10.98 5.15
N LEU A 116 -24.08 9.70 5.16
CA LEU A 116 -23.20 8.60 5.60
C LEU A 116 -21.96 8.46 4.71
N ILE A 117 -22.10 8.63 3.39
CA ILE A 117 -20.96 8.60 2.47
C ILE A 117 -19.96 9.71 2.79
N VAL A 118 -20.42 10.94 2.99
CA VAL A 118 -19.56 12.08 3.33
C VAL A 118 -18.84 11.85 4.66
N VAL A 119 -19.55 11.35 5.68
CA VAL A 119 -18.94 11.00 6.96
C VAL A 119 -17.86 9.93 6.77
N GLY A 120 -18.12 8.92 5.94
CA GLY A 120 -17.14 7.89 5.62
C GLY A 120 -15.87 8.42 4.97
N ILE A 121 -15.98 9.36 4.02
CA ILE A 121 -14.82 10.03 3.41
C ILE A 121 -13.97 10.73 4.49
N VAL A 122 -14.61 11.42 5.44
CA VAL A 122 -13.92 12.12 6.54
C VAL A 122 -13.14 11.13 7.42
N PHE A 123 -13.76 10.03 7.86
CA PHE A 123 -13.09 9.01 8.68
C PHE A 123 -11.93 8.33 7.95
N ASN A 124 -12.08 8.06 6.66
CA ASN A 124 -10.99 7.51 5.85
C ASN A 124 -9.84 8.51 5.69
N GLY A 125 -10.14 9.80 5.54
CA GLY A 125 -9.13 10.87 5.54
C GLY A 125 -8.37 10.94 6.87
N ILE A 126 -9.07 10.82 8.00
CA ILE A 126 -8.46 10.76 9.33
C ILE A 126 -7.53 9.54 9.45
N ALA A 127 -7.95 8.36 8.98
CA ALA A 127 -7.09 7.19 8.98
C ALA A 127 -5.85 7.33 8.09
N LEU A 128 -5.98 7.93 6.91
CA LEU A 128 -4.83 8.24 6.04
C LEU A 128 -3.84 9.18 6.73
N TYR A 129 -4.35 10.21 7.40
CA TYR A 129 -3.52 11.09 8.23
C TYR A 129 -2.86 10.33 9.38
N GLY A 130 -3.61 9.45 10.06
CA GLY A 130 -3.11 8.59 11.13
C GLY A 130 -1.98 7.68 10.69
N ALA A 131 -2.12 7.08 9.50
CA ALA A 131 -1.10 6.21 8.90
C ALA A 131 0.14 7.00 8.48
N SER A 132 -0.05 8.23 8.01
CA SER A 132 1.06 9.10 7.61
C SER A 132 1.84 9.63 8.82
N THR A 133 1.16 9.92 9.92
CA THR A 133 1.75 10.56 11.12
C THR A 133 2.05 9.61 12.27
N PHE A 134 1.73 8.32 12.14
CA PHE A 134 1.79 7.30 13.21
C PHE A 134 0.91 7.67 14.42
N ASN A 135 -0.24 8.32 14.17
CA ASN A 135 -1.18 8.70 15.23
C ASN A 135 -2.16 7.55 15.51
N LYS A 136 -2.01 6.94 16.70
CA LYS A 136 -2.81 5.80 17.17
C LYS A 136 -4.31 6.09 17.17
N THR A 137 -4.72 7.26 17.65
CA THR A 137 -6.13 7.64 17.78
C THR A 137 -6.79 7.76 16.41
N ALA A 138 -6.10 8.36 15.45
CA ALA A 138 -6.62 8.52 14.09
C ALA A 138 -6.82 7.17 13.37
N ILE A 139 -5.91 6.21 13.56
CA ILE A 139 -6.06 4.84 13.03
C ILE A 139 -7.25 4.11 13.63
N ILE A 140 -7.45 4.21 14.95
CA ILE A 140 -8.61 3.60 15.62
C ILE A 140 -9.90 4.21 15.09
N LEU A 141 -9.97 5.54 14.94
CA LEU A 141 -11.18 6.21 14.47
C LEU A 141 -11.61 5.71 13.08
N GLY A 142 -10.68 5.56 12.13
CA GLY A 142 -11.04 4.97 10.84
C GLY A 142 -11.35 3.47 10.91
N GLY A 143 -10.63 2.70 11.74
CA GLY A 143 -10.96 1.29 11.99
C GLY A 143 -12.38 1.11 12.56
N MET A 144 -12.79 1.97 13.49
CA MET A 144 -14.14 1.98 14.07
C MET A 144 -15.22 2.30 13.04
N TRP A 145 -14.94 3.18 12.08
CA TRP A 145 -15.85 3.44 10.98
C TRP A 145 -16.13 2.19 10.14
N TYR A 146 -15.11 1.38 9.84
CA TYR A 146 -15.31 0.12 9.13
C TYR A 146 -16.12 -0.91 9.93
N ILE A 147 -15.97 -0.93 11.26
CA ILE A 147 -16.81 -1.77 12.13
C ILE A 147 -18.27 -1.29 12.07
N PHE A 148 -18.50 0.02 12.12
CA PHE A 148 -19.84 0.60 11.94
C PHE A 148 -20.44 0.22 10.58
N GLU A 149 -19.67 0.32 9.49
CA GLU A 149 -20.09 -0.09 8.15
C GLU A 149 -20.41 -1.58 8.07
N ALA A 150 -19.64 -2.44 8.74
CA ALA A 150 -19.91 -3.86 8.81
C ALA A 150 -21.25 -4.14 9.52
N VAL A 151 -21.46 -3.52 10.69
CA VAL A 151 -22.73 -3.65 11.45
C VAL A 151 -23.91 -3.14 10.64
N ARG A 152 -23.77 -1.97 10.01
CA ARG A 152 -24.78 -1.39 9.12
C ARG A 152 -25.10 -2.35 7.98
N SER A 153 -24.08 -2.91 7.33
CA SER A 153 -24.25 -3.84 6.21
C SER A 153 -24.97 -5.12 6.64
N VAL A 154 -24.66 -5.67 7.82
CA VAL A 154 -25.40 -6.80 8.40
C VAL A 154 -26.87 -6.42 8.69
N ALA A 155 -27.13 -5.24 9.24
CA ALA A 155 -28.48 -4.77 9.53
C ALA A 155 -29.35 -4.61 8.27
N TYR A 156 -28.74 -4.25 7.13
CA TYR A 156 -29.40 -4.20 5.82
C TYR A 156 -29.34 -5.52 5.04
N LEU A 157 -28.88 -6.62 5.67
CA LEU A 157 -28.69 -7.93 5.03
C LEU A 157 -27.75 -7.90 3.80
N ASN A 158 -26.86 -6.92 3.72
CA ASN A 158 -25.82 -6.83 2.71
C ASN A 158 -24.55 -7.55 3.20
N ILE A 159 -24.54 -8.88 3.03
CA ILE A 159 -23.43 -9.74 3.50
C ILE A 159 -22.12 -9.38 2.80
N GLU A 160 -22.15 -9.05 1.51
CA GLU A 160 -20.95 -8.68 0.73
C GLU A 160 -20.30 -7.41 1.28
N GLY A 161 -21.11 -6.38 1.55
CA GLY A 161 -20.65 -5.14 2.18
C GLY A 161 -20.07 -5.38 3.56
N ALA A 162 -20.68 -6.27 4.36
CA ALA A 162 -20.20 -6.61 5.69
C ALA A 162 -18.82 -7.30 5.64
N ILE A 163 -18.64 -8.26 4.72
CA ILE A 163 -17.37 -8.94 4.52
C ILE A 163 -16.29 -7.95 4.09
N MET A 164 -16.58 -7.10 3.09
CA MET A 164 -15.64 -6.09 2.60
C MET A 164 -15.21 -5.12 3.72
N ALA A 165 -16.17 -4.63 4.51
CA ALA A 165 -15.89 -3.73 5.62
C ALA A 165 -15.03 -4.41 6.71
N ALA A 166 -15.28 -5.68 7.03
CA ALA A 166 -14.45 -6.44 7.97
C ALA A 166 -13.01 -6.62 7.44
N PHE A 167 -12.84 -6.90 6.15
CA PHE A 167 -11.51 -6.97 5.52
C PHE A 167 -10.78 -5.63 5.59
N PHE A 168 -11.47 -4.50 5.43
CA PHE A 168 -10.85 -3.18 5.50
C PHE A 168 -10.55 -2.75 6.96
N ALA A 169 -11.32 -3.24 7.94
CA ALA A 169 -11.04 -3.04 9.36
C ALA A 169 -9.77 -3.77 9.84
N TYR A 170 -9.49 -4.95 9.27
CA TYR A 170 -8.35 -5.80 9.67
C TYR A 170 -6.98 -5.08 9.70
N PRO A 171 -6.50 -4.43 8.62
CA PRO A 171 -5.19 -3.77 8.63
C PRO A 171 -5.13 -2.62 9.65
N HIS A 172 -6.25 -1.97 9.96
CA HIS A 172 -6.30 -0.93 11.00
C HIS A 172 -6.07 -1.50 12.39
N ALA A 173 -6.72 -2.62 12.71
CA ALA A 173 -6.55 -3.29 14.00
C ALA A 173 -5.10 -3.76 14.18
N VAL A 174 -4.52 -4.43 13.18
CA VAL A 174 -3.13 -4.90 13.22
C VAL A 174 -2.16 -3.73 13.37
N PHE A 175 -2.30 -2.69 12.55
CA PHE A 175 -1.43 -1.52 12.60
C PHE A 175 -1.52 -0.79 13.96
N TYR A 176 -2.72 -0.70 14.54
CA TYR A 176 -2.89 -0.16 15.89
C TYR A 176 -2.13 -0.97 16.96
N TYR A 177 -2.19 -2.30 16.92
CA TYR A 177 -1.46 -3.15 17.86
C TYR A 177 0.06 -3.00 17.71
N GLU A 178 0.57 -2.85 16.49
CA GLU A 178 1.99 -2.60 16.23
C GLU A 178 2.46 -1.24 16.76
N LEU A 179 1.65 -0.19 16.58
CA LEU A 179 1.90 1.13 17.18
C LEU A 179 1.85 1.07 18.71
N LYS A 180 0.93 0.28 19.29
CA LYS A 180 0.82 0.12 20.74
C LYS A 180 2.01 -0.63 21.33
N GLY A 181 2.47 -1.67 20.64
CA GLY A 181 3.62 -2.49 21.05
C GLY A 181 4.98 -1.80 20.92
N GLY A 182 5.03 -0.58 20.37
CA GLY A 182 6.29 0.13 20.13
C GLY A 182 7.17 -0.54 19.08
N ILE A 183 6.60 -1.46 18.29
CA ILE A 183 7.29 -2.14 17.18
C ILE A 183 7.52 -1.14 16.04
N MET A 184 6.56 -0.22 15.87
CA MET A 184 6.66 0.91 14.95
C MET A 184 6.62 2.22 15.73
N THR A 185 7.80 2.78 16.02
CA THR A 185 7.93 4.13 16.58
C THR A 185 8.52 5.09 15.54
N ARG A 186 8.11 6.36 15.56
CA ARG A 186 8.73 7.41 14.73
C ARG A 186 10.25 7.43 14.90
N LEU A 187 10.75 7.19 16.11
CA LEU A 187 12.17 7.19 16.41
C LEU A 187 12.94 6.05 15.75
N GLN A 188 12.38 4.84 15.64
CA GLN A 188 13.00 3.77 14.85
C GLN A 188 13.01 4.12 13.37
N VAL A 189 11.94 4.77 12.89
CA VAL A 189 11.90 5.26 11.51
C VAL A 189 13.00 6.29 11.26
N TYR A 190 13.16 7.30 12.14
CA TYR A 190 14.22 8.30 12.01
C TYR A 190 15.63 7.74 12.26
N ARG A 191 15.81 6.76 13.17
CA ARG A 191 17.12 6.19 13.48
C ARG A 191 17.66 5.31 12.35
N LEU A 192 16.76 4.65 11.60
CA LEU A 192 17.11 3.97 10.35
C LEU A 192 17.53 4.99 9.27
N VAL A 193 16.82 6.11 9.13
CA VAL A 193 17.17 7.19 8.18
C VAL A 193 18.55 7.82 8.50
N VAL A 194 18.88 8.02 9.77
CA VAL A 194 20.14 8.70 10.17
C VAL A 194 21.37 7.78 10.05
N PHE A 195 21.23 6.46 10.23
CA PHE A 195 22.38 5.53 10.14
C PHE A 195 22.75 5.16 8.70
N GLU A 196 21.82 5.20 7.74
CA GLU A 196 22.09 4.87 6.34
C GLU A 196 22.49 6.06 5.45
N HIS A 197 22.33 7.30 5.94
CA HIS A 197 23.04 8.46 5.39
C HIS A 197 24.47 8.59 5.93
N GLY A 198 25.10 7.45 6.24
CA GLY A 198 26.53 7.27 6.07
C GLY A 198 26.93 7.54 4.61
N CYS A 199 26.85 8.80 4.19
CA CYS A 199 27.98 9.39 3.50
C CYS A 199 29.20 8.88 4.27
N PRO A 200 30.19 8.25 3.62
CA PRO A 200 31.41 7.92 4.32
C PRO A 200 31.79 9.20 5.06
N GLN A 201 31.82 9.14 6.39
CA GLN A 201 32.68 10.06 7.10
C GLN A 201 34.04 9.71 6.52
N GLU A 202 34.40 10.40 5.44
CA GLU A 202 35.75 10.77 5.10
C GLU A 202 36.35 11.00 6.46
N SER A 203 37.16 10.02 6.87
CA SER A 203 37.68 9.92 8.20
C SER A 203 38.27 11.30 8.48
N ILE A 204 37.55 12.13 9.24
CA ILE A 204 38.16 13.33 9.78
C ILE A 204 39.29 12.71 10.56
N PRO A 205 40.56 12.90 10.15
CA PRO A 205 41.65 12.34 10.91
C PRO A 205 41.44 12.94 12.29
N MET A 206 41.02 12.10 13.24
CA MET A 206 41.14 12.46 14.64
C MET A 206 42.61 12.76 14.74
N TYR A 207 42.89 14.05 14.91
CA TYR A 207 44.20 14.60 15.12
C TYR A 207 44.65 13.97 16.43
N SER A 208 45.20 12.77 16.32
CA SER A 208 45.95 12.11 17.36
C SER A 208 47.13 13.03 17.56
N ASN A 209 47.04 13.85 18.61
CA ASN A 209 48.18 14.55 19.19
C ASN A 209 49.11 13.48 19.77
N ASN A 210 49.75 12.71 18.89
CA ASN A 210 50.96 12.00 19.19
C ASN A 210 52.07 13.04 19.19
N ILE A 211 52.30 13.60 20.38
CA ILE A 211 53.59 14.17 20.75
C ILE A 211 54.57 12.98 20.78
N SER A 212 55.10 12.61 19.61
CA SER A 212 56.26 11.73 19.52
C SER A 212 57.52 12.59 19.48
N ASN A 213 58.19 12.65 20.63
CA ASN A 213 59.61 12.95 20.70
C ASN A 213 60.42 11.99 19.82
N ASN A 214 61.59 12.51 19.40
CA ASN A 214 62.79 11.83 18.92
C ASN A 214 62.98 11.68 17.40
N ASN A 215 63.90 12.53 16.90
CA ASN A 215 65.18 12.15 16.30
C ASN A 215 65.24 10.77 15.62
N GLN A 216 65.41 10.74 14.30
CA GLN A 216 66.66 10.25 13.70
C GLN A 216 66.73 10.53 12.20
N ALA A 217 67.89 11.06 11.81
CA ALA A 217 68.35 11.20 10.45
C ALA A 217 68.54 9.83 9.79
N ALA A 218 68.06 9.68 8.56
CA ALA A 218 68.51 8.62 7.67
C ALA A 218 68.68 9.21 6.26
N ILE A 219 69.95 9.41 5.91
CA ILE A 219 70.46 9.66 4.57
C ILE A 219 70.28 8.35 3.79
N ILE A 220 69.50 8.37 2.70
CA ILE A 220 69.50 7.28 1.72
C ILE A 220 69.97 7.85 0.38
N LYS A 221 71.12 7.34 -0.05
CA LYS A 221 71.76 7.58 -1.34
C LYS A 221 70.90 6.97 -2.46
N MET A 222 70.79 7.71 -3.57
CA MET A 222 70.32 7.20 -4.85
C MET A 222 71.49 6.55 -5.58
N ASP A 223 71.36 5.25 -5.90
CA ASP A 223 72.12 4.62 -6.98
C ASP A 223 71.16 4.31 -8.15
N PRO A 224 71.57 4.54 -9.41
CA PRO A 224 70.76 4.24 -10.57
C PRO A 224 71.28 2.97 -11.25
N GLU A 225 70.61 1.83 -11.08
CA GLU A 225 70.89 0.67 -11.95
C GLU A 225 69.65 -0.22 -12.15
N ASN A 226 69.04 -0.02 -13.31
CA ASN A 226 68.79 -1.06 -14.31
C ASN A 226 68.37 -2.45 -13.79
N GLN A 227 67.07 -2.72 -13.78
CA GLN A 227 66.54 -4.05 -14.11
C GLN A 227 65.06 -3.94 -14.50
N SER A 228 64.77 -4.30 -15.75
CA SER A 228 63.43 -4.50 -16.27
C SER A 228 62.82 -5.75 -15.62
N PRO A 229 61.73 -5.66 -14.86
CA PRO A 229 61.03 -6.84 -14.40
C PRO A 229 60.16 -7.38 -15.54
N ASP A 230 60.38 -8.65 -15.86
CA ASP A 230 59.51 -9.47 -16.70
C ASP A 230 58.16 -9.61 -15.98
N VAL A 231 57.12 -8.99 -16.54
CA VAL A 231 55.76 -8.98 -15.98
C VAL A 231 55.12 -10.32 -16.26
N THR A 232 55.35 -11.27 -15.36
CA THR A 232 54.53 -12.47 -15.25
C THR A 232 53.08 -12.04 -14.97
N LYS A 233 52.17 -12.45 -15.85
CA LYS A 233 50.71 -12.33 -15.73
C LYS A 233 50.21 -13.13 -14.52
N GLU A 234 50.47 -12.67 -13.31
CA GLU A 234 49.76 -13.13 -12.13
C GLU A 234 48.41 -12.43 -12.04
N GLY A 235 47.39 -13.22 -11.68
CA GLY A 235 45.98 -12.87 -11.71
C GLY A 235 45.72 -11.55 -10.99
N VAL A 236 45.38 -10.53 -11.77
CA VAL A 236 44.69 -9.36 -11.25
C VAL A 236 43.31 -9.85 -10.85
N ASP A 237 43.14 -10.19 -9.58
CA ASP A 237 41.83 -10.29 -8.95
C ASP A 237 41.18 -8.92 -9.11
N TYR A 238 40.31 -8.81 -10.12
CA TYR A 238 39.48 -7.65 -10.29
C TYR A 238 38.60 -7.60 -9.05
N VAL A 239 38.98 -6.75 -8.10
CA VAL A 239 38.08 -6.26 -7.05
C VAL A 239 36.92 -5.64 -7.84
N GLN A 240 35.85 -6.41 -8.01
CA GLN A 240 34.59 -5.90 -8.52
C GLN A 240 34.18 -4.84 -7.51
N HIS A 241 34.49 -3.58 -7.81
CA HIS A 241 33.88 -2.46 -7.13
C HIS A 241 32.39 -2.64 -7.35
N GLU A 242 31.70 -3.14 -6.31
CA GLU A 242 30.25 -3.19 -6.25
C GLU A 242 29.78 -1.78 -6.54
N GLN A 243 29.28 -1.57 -7.76
CA GLN A 243 28.67 -0.30 -8.11
C GLN A 243 27.53 -0.11 -7.12
N PRO A 244 27.42 1.08 -6.50
CA PRO A 244 26.39 1.35 -5.52
C PRO A 244 25.05 0.95 -6.12
N ALA A 245 24.33 0.08 -5.41
CA ALA A 245 23.08 -0.49 -5.88
C ALA A 245 22.18 0.65 -6.34
N ARG A 246 21.88 0.70 -7.65
CA ARG A 246 21.05 1.77 -8.21
C ARG A 246 19.66 1.62 -7.63
N GLN A 247 19.26 2.53 -6.76
CA GLN A 247 17.93 2.54 -6.17
C GLN A 247 16.87 2.82 -7.25
N GLY A 248 15.78 2.07 -7.22
CA GLY A 248 14.60 2.31 -8.05
C GLY A 248 13.96 3.67 -7.78
N HIS A 249 13.29 4.24 -8.78
CA HIS A 249 12.59 5.50 -8.59
C HIS A 249 11.34 5.30 -7.72
N THR A 250 11.05 6.25 -6.82
CA THR A 250 9.78 6.28 -6.08
C THR A 250 8.70 6.94 -6.93
N CYS A 251 7.51 6.34 -6.97
CA CYS A 251 6.39 6.92 -7.70
C CYS A 251 5.77 8.08 -6.91
N CYS A 252 5.72 9.28 -7.52
CA CYS A 252 5.08 10.48 -6.98
C CYS A 252 5.59 10.94 -5.60
N GLY A 253 6.78 10.54 -5.17
CA GLY A 253 7.36 10.95 -3.88
C GLY A 253 6.64 10.42 -2.63
N ILE A 254 5.57 9.61 -2.77
CA ILE A 254 4.72 9.13 -1.66
C ILE A 254 4.95 7.63 -1.39
N CYS A 255 6.20 7.17 -1.56
CA CYS A 255 6.71 5.92 -0.96
C CYS A 255 6.28 4.58 -1.59
N CYS A 256 5.50 4.53 -2.66
CA CYS A 256 5.22 3.26 -3.34
C CYS A 256 6.29 2.96 -4.39
N ASP A 257 6.89 1.76 -4.29
CA ASP A 257 7.67 1.16 -5.36
C ASP A 257 6.83 1.13 -6.66
N THR A 258 7.46 1.43 -7.81
CA THR A 258 6.78 1.61 -9.10
C THR A 258 5.99 0.37 -9.50
N ARG A 259 6.45 -0.85 -9.16
CA ARG A 259 5.69 -2.08 -9.39
C ARG A 259 4.41 -2.12 -8.55
N THR A 260 4.50 -1.76 -7.28
CA THR A 260 3.33 -1.73 -6.39
C THR A 260 2.32 -0.69 -6.86
N ALA A 261 2.79 0.48 -7.28
CA ALA A 261 1.94 1.52 -7.86
C ALA A 261 1.19 1.02 -9.10
N VAL A 262 1.87 0.35 -10.03
CA VAL A 262 1.24 -0.26 -11.22
C VAL A 262 0.19 -1.30 -10.83
N ILE A 263 0.46 -2.14 -9.82
CA ILE A 263 -0.51 -3.13 -9.33
C ILE A 263 -1.77 -2.42 -8.79
N VAL A 264 -1.59 -1.42 -7.92
CA VAL A 264 -2.69 -0.68 -7.30
C VAL A 264 -3.52 0.05 -8.38
N VAL A 265 -2.86 0.75 -9.31
CA VAL A 265 -3.54 1.48 -10.38
C VAL A 265 -4.36 0.55 -11.28
N ASN A 266 -3.82 -0.62 -11.67
CA ASN A 266 -4.57 -1.57 -12.48
C ASN A 266 -5.76 -2.18 -11.72
N ILE A 267 -5.63 -2.45 -10.42
CA ILE A 267 -6.75 -2.94 -9.59
C ILE A 267 -7.86 -1.88 -9.52
N ILE A 268 -7.49 -0.62 -9.28
CA ILE A 268 -8.44 0.50 -9.25
C ILE A 268 -9.13 0.66 -10.62
N SER A 269 -8.35 0.65 -11.71
CA SER A 269 -8.87 0.71 -13.07
C SER A 269 -9.84 -0.44 -13.38
N LEU A 270 -9.51 -1.68 -13.02
CA LEU A 270 -10.41 -2.83 -13.17
C LEU A 270 -11.71 -2.63 -12.38
N GLY A 271 -11.62 -2.13 -11.15
CA GLY A 271 -12.80 -1.81 -10.34
C GLY A 271 -13.70 -0.78 -11.02
N PHE A 272 -13.13 0.32 -11.54
CA PHE A 272 -13.89 1.32 -12.27
C PHE A 272 -14.50 0.77 -13.56
N ALA A 273 -13.78 -0.06 -14.31
CA ALA A 273 -14.29 -0.63 -15.55
C ALA A 273 -15.47 -1.58 -15.32
N VAL A 274 -15.41 -2.44 -14.31
CA VAL A 274 -16.51 -3.34 -13.94
C VAL A 274 -17.73 -2.53 -13.49
N LEU A 275 -17.54 -1.52 -12.64
CA LEU A 275 -18.63 -0.66 -12.19
C LEU A 275 -19.23 0.16 -13.35
N GLY A 276 -18.39 0.63 -14.28
CA GLY A 276 -18.82 1.26 -15.52
C GLY A 276 -19.75 0.34 -16.31
N LEU A 277 -19.35 -0.91 -16.56
CA LEU A 277 -20.16 -1.89 -17.27
C LEU A 277 -21.52 -2.17 -16.59
N ILE A 278 -21.54 -2.27 -15.25
CA ILE A 278 -22.78 -2.46 -14.49
C ILE A 278 -23.72 -1.26 -14.67
N ASN A 279 -23.18 -0.04 -14.61
CA ASN A 279 -23.97 1.18 -14.81
C ASN A 279 -24.48 1.33 -16.25
N PHE A 280 -23.78 0.78 -17.23
CA PHE A 280 -24.18 0.80 -18.64
C PHE A 280 -25.13 -0.34 -19.03
N ALA A 281 -25.24 -1.41 -18.23
CA ALA A 281 -26.12 -2.54 -18.51
C ALA A 281 -27.57 -2.15 -18.89
N PRO A 282 -28.29 -1.27 -18.16
CA PRO A 282 -29.66 -0.89 -18.52
C PRO A 282 -29.77 -0.04 -19.80
N MET A 283 -28.66 0.52 -20.29
CA MET A 283 -28.65 1.27 -21.56
C MET A 283 -28.48 0.36 -22.80
N MET A 284 -28.13 -0.92 -22.62
CA MET A 284 -27.86 -1.85 -23.75
C MET A 284 -29.07 -2.14 -24.63
N ASP A 285 -30.29 -2.00 -24.11
CA ASP A 285 -31.52 -2.38 -24.82
C ASP A 285 -32.08 -1.28 -25.74
N ARG A 286 -31.47 -0.08 -25.79
CA ARG A 286 -31.97 1.01 -26.66
C ARG A 286 -31.38 0.93 -28.08
N PRO A 287 -32.18 0.60 -29.10
CA PRO A 287 -31.70 0.58 -30.48
C PRO A 287 -31.38 2.00 -30.97
N GLY A 288 -30.25 2.16 -31.67
CA GLY A 288 -29.87 3.42 -32.35
C GLY A 288 -28.71 4.21 -31.73
N ASN A 289 -28.00 3.67 -30.73
CA ASN A 289 -26.88 4.36 -30.11
C ASN A 289 -25.52 3.74 -30.48
N GLU A 290 -24.99 4.07 -31.66
CA GLU A 290 -23.68 3.58 -32.12
C GLU A 290 -22.53 3.98 -31.17
N GLN A 291 -22.64 5.12 -30.49
CA GLN A 291 -21.66 5.60 -29.51
C GLN A 291 -21.53 4.66 -28.32
N PHE A 292 -22.64 4.01 -27.95
CA PHE A 292 -22.69 3.11 -26.81
C PHE A 292 -21.91 1.81 -27.06
N SER A 293 -21.97 1.28 -28.29
CA SER A 293 -21.15 0.12 -28.68
C SER A 293 -19.65 0.43 -28.56
N LEU A 294 -19.25 1.63 -28.98
CA LEU A 294 -17.87 2.10 -28.86
C LEU A 294 -17.43 2.20 -27.39
N MET A 295 -18.27 2.75 -26.52
CA MET A 295 -17.97 2.82 -25.08
C MET A 295 -17.80 1.43 -24.45
N ILE A 296 -18.71 0.49 -24.70
CA ILE A 296 -18.57 -0.89 -24.19
C ILE A 296 -17.29 -1.53 -24.70
N SER A 297 -16.98 -1.37 -25.99
CA SER A 297 -15.75 -1.93 -26.56
C SER A 297 -14.50 -1.36 -25.87
N ALA A 298 -14.49 -0.06 -25.56
CA ALA A 298 -13.42 0.59 -24.82
C ALA A 298 -13.29 0.01 -23.40
N PHE A 299 -14.40 -0.20 -22.67
CA PHE A 299 -14.35 -0.84 -21.34
C PHE A 299 -13.79 -2.26 -21.38
N VAL A 300 -14.22 -3.08 -22.35
CA VAL A 300 -13.74 -4.46 -22.50
C VAL A 300 -12.24 -4.47 -22.81
N ILE A 301 -11.78 -3.62 -23.72
CA ILE A 301 -10.35 -3.48 -24.03
C ILE A 301 -9.59 -3.00 -22.80
N GLY A 302 -10.12 -2.02 -22.06
CA GLY A 302 -9.52 -1.52 -20.82
C GLY A 302 -9.37 -2.60 -19.76
N ILE A 303 -10.36 -3.47 -19.57
CA ILE A 303 -10.27 -4.62 -18.65
C ILE A 303 -9.12 -5.55 -19.06
N ILE A 304 -9.02 -5.88 -20.35
CA ILE A 304 -7.97 -6.75 -20.88
C ILE A 304 -6.59 -6.10 -20.69
N CYS A 305 -6.44 -4.82 -21.04
CA CYS A 305 -5.20 -4.07 -20.90
C CYS A 305 -4.77 -3.96 -19.44
N SER A 306 -5.69 -3.66 -18.51
CA SER A 306 -5.39 -3.57 -17.08
C SER A 306 -5.02 -4.93 -16.47
N ALA A 307 -5.67 -6.03 -16.91
CA ALA A 307 -5.28 -7.38 -16.52
C ALA A 307 -3.87 -7.75 -17.02
N LEU A 308 -3.52 -7.38 -18.26
CA LEU A 308 -2.18 -7.54 -18.80
C LEU A 308 -1.15 -6.70 -18.03
N GLY A 309 -1.47 -5.44 -17.69
CA GLY A 309 -0.61 -4.58 -16.87
C GLY A 309 -0.31 -5.19 -15.50
N LEU A 310 -1.35 -5.72 -14.84
CA LEU A 310 -1.25 -6.42 -13.57
C LEU A 310 -0.36 -7.67 -13.69
N PHE A 311 -0.61 -8.51 -14.70
CA PHE A 311 0.21 -9.70 -14.96
C PHE A 311 1.67 -9.35 -15.27
N GLY A 312 1.87 -8.29 -16.07
CA GLY A 312 3.18 -7.74 -16.43
C GLY A 312 3.98 -7.31 -15.22
N ALA A 313 3.35 -6.60 -14.29
CA ALA A 313 3.97 -6.16 -13.04
C ALA A 313 4.29 -7.34 -12.10
N MET A 314 3.44 -8.36 -12.05
CA MET A 314 3.70 -9.56 -11.22
C MET A 314 4.86 -10.42 -11.73
N LYS A 315 4.99 -10.56 -13.06
CA LYS A 315 5.97 -11.43 -13.72
C LYS A 315 7.17 -10.69 -14.33
N PHE A 316 7.31 -9.39 -14.08
CA PHE A 316 8.37 -8.53 -14.66
C PHE A 316 8.44 -8.60 -16.20
N ARG A 317 7.28 -8.68 -16.86
CA ARG A 317 7.21 -8.69 -18.33
C ARG A 317 7.01 -7.27 -18.85
N LYS A 318 8.10 -6.65 -19.29
CA LYS A 318 8.14 -5.27 -19.80
C LYS A 318 7.09 -4.93 -20.86
N ILE A 319 6.80 -5.86 -21.77
CA ILE A 319 5.84 -5.61 -22.86
C ILE A 319 4.43 -5.42 -22.32
N PHE A 320 3.97 -6.23 -21.36
CA PHE A 320 2.61 -6.13 -20.84
C PHE A 320 2.37 -4.87 -20.00
N VAL A 321 3.37 -4.43 -19.23
CA VAL A 321 3.30 -3.15 -18.51
C VAL A 321 3.22 -1.98 -19.48
N LEU A 322 3.98 -2.02 -20.59
CA LEU A 322 3.93 -0.98 -21.62
C LEU A 322 2.57 -0.93 -22.31
N VAL A 323 1.99 -2.08 -22.67
CA VAL A 323 0.66 -2.16 -23.30
C VAL A 323 -0.41 -1.48 -22.44
N ALA A 324 -0.43 -1.75 -21.13
CA ALA A 324 -1.33 -1.07 -20.20
C ALA A 324 -1.07 0.44 -20.13
N GLY A 325 0.20 0.86 -20.06
CA GLY A 325 0.56 2.28 -20.07
C GLY A 325 0.11 3.00 -21.34
N VAL A 326 0.26 2.37 -22.52
CA VAL A 326 -0.22 2.92 -23.80
C VAL A 326 -1.74 3.04 -23.80
N TRP A 327 -2.46 2.06 -23.26
CA TRP A 327 -3.92 2.11 -23.14
C TRP A 327 -4.38 3.32 -22.30
N PHE A 328 -3.79 3.56 -21.14
CA PHE A 328 -4.09 4.77 -20.34
C PHE A 328 -3.78 6.07 -21.10
N GLY A 329 -2.74 6.08 -21.94
CA GLY A 329 -2.46 7.21 -22.83
C GLY A 329 -3.55 7.42 -23.89
N ILE A 330 -4.08 6.33 -24.47
CA ILE A 330 -5.21 6.39 -25.40
C ILE A 330 -6.47 6.89 -24.69
N GLU A 331 -6.78 6.38 -23.50
CA GLU A 331 -7.92 6.86 -22.69
C GLU A 331 -7.80 8.36 -22.39
N ALA A 332 -6.60 8.86 -22.05
CA ALA A 332 -6.38 10.28 -21.82
C ALA A 332 -6.69 11.12 -23.07
N ILE A 333 -6.25 10.66 -24.25
CA ILE A 333 -6.51 11.35 -25.52
C ILE A 333 -8.00 11.28 -25.88
N LEU A 334 -8.64 10.11 -25.75
CA LEU A 334 -10.06 9.94 -26.04
C LEU A 334 -10.94 10.78 -25.11
N GLY A 335 -10.62 10.79 -23.80
CA GLY A 335 -11.29 11.63 -22.81
C GLY A 335 -11.20 13.12 -23.16
N LEU A 336 -10.01 13.57 -23.54
CA LEU A 336 -9.77 14.96 -23.91
C LEU A 336 -10.46 15.35 -25.22
N VAL A 337 -10.34 14.53 -26.27
CA VAL A 337 -10.78 14.87 -27.64
C VAL A 337 -12.26 14.60 -27.85
N LEU A 338 -12.78 13.45 -27.39
CA LEU A 338 -14.16 13.04 -27.68
C LEU A 338 -15.15 13.56 -26.64
N PHE A 339 -14.76 13.57 -25.36
CA PHE A 339 -15.67 13.84 -24.25
C PHE A 339 -15.43 15.20 -23.59
N MET A 340 -14.36 15.91 -23.96
CA MET A 340 -13.88 17.13 -23.29
C MET A 340 -13.74 16.95 -21.76
N ASP A 341 -13.50 15.71 -21.31
CA ASP A 341 -13.33 15.36 -19.91
C ASP A 341 -11.87 15.54 -19.49
N TRP A 342 -11.53 16.76 -19.12
CA TRP A 342 -10.19 17.11 -18.66
C TRP A 342 -9.83 16.44 -17.33
N ILE A 343 -10.81 16.12 -16.47
CA ILE A 343 -10.57 15.45 -15.19
C ILE A 343 -10.18 14.00 -15.45
N GLY A 344 -10.97 13.30 -16.27
CA GLY A 344 -10.65 11.94 -16.72
C GLY A 344 -9.29 11.86 -17.39
N ALA A 345 -8.96 12.83 -18.25
CA ALA A 345 -7.65 12.90 -18.89
C ALA A 345 -6.49 13.05 -17.89
N VAL A 346 -6.64 13.91 -16.87
CA VAL A 346 -5.62 14.06 -15.80
C VAL A 346 -5.46 12.77 -15.01
N ILE A 347 -6.55 12.09 -14.65
CA ILE A 347 -6.51 10.81 -13.93
C ILE A 347 -5.81 9.74 -14.78
N ALA A 348 -6.13 9.65 -16.07
CA ALA A 348 -5.52 8.71 -16.99
C ALA A 348 -4.01 8.96 -17.15
N VAL A 349 -3.55 10.22 -17.21
CA VAL A 349 -2.12 10.55 -17.22
C VAL A 349 -1.44 10.14 -15.90
N CYS A 350 -2.09 10.39 -14.76
CA CYS A 350 -1.59 9.94 -13.46
C CYS A 350 -1.48 8.40 -13.39
N PHE A 351 -2.40 7.66 -14.02
CA PHE A 351 -2.37 6.20 -14.09
C PHE A 351 -1.33 5.68 -15.08
N MET A 352 -1.07 6.42 -16.16
CA MET A 352 -0.03 6.12 -17.14
C MET A 352 1.38 6.25 -16.55
N TYR A 353 1.61 7.26 -15.68
CA TYR A 353 2.92 7.55 -15.10
C TYR A 353 3.65 6.34 -14.46
N PRO A 354 3.05 5.59 -13.51
CA PRO A 354 3.73 4.46 -12.88
C PRO A 354 4.06 3.35 -13.88
N HIS A 355 3.27 3.18 -14.95
CA HIS A 355 3.56 2.20 -16.00
C HIS A 355 4.80 2.57 -16.81
N ILE A 356 4.92 3.84 -17.21
CA ILE A 356 6.09 4.33 -17.94
C ILE A 356 7.35 4.23 -17.09
N MET A 357 7.26 4.62 -15.80
CA MET A 357 8.41 4.53 -14.88
C MET A 357 8.83 3.08 -14.63
N LEU A 358 7.88 2.18 -14.32
CA LEU A 358 8.19 0.77 -14.12
C LEU A 358 8.79 0.13 -15.38
N PHE A 359 8.30 0.48 -16.57
CA PHE A 359 8.87 0.04 -17.83
C PHE A 359 10.32 0.50 -18.00
N ARG A 360 10.61 1.77 -17.69
CA ARG A 360 11.96 2.34 -17.77
C ARG A 360 12.92 1.66 -16.79
N ASP A 361 12.47 1.38 -15.57
CA ASP A 361 13.28 0.73 -14.53
C ASP A 361 13.58 -0.74 -14.89
N MET A 362 12.61 -1.46 -15.47
CA MET A 362 12.83 -2.80 -16.02
C MET A 362 13.77 -2.78 -17.24
N GLN A 363 13.68 -1.78 -18.13
CA GLN A 363 14.58 -1.66 -19.28
C GLN A 363 16.03 -1.40 -18.88
N ARG A 364 16.24 -0.63 -17.81
CA ARG A 364 17.59 -0.32 -17.28
C ARG A 364 18.19 -1.47 -16.47
N GLY A 365 17.43 -2.55 -16.24
CA GLY A 365 17.84 -3.65 -15.37
C GLY A 365 18.03 -3.22 -13.91
N ILE A 366 17.43 -2.08 -13.52
CA ILE A 366 17.38 -1.65 -12.12
C ILE A 366 16.47 -2.63 -11.39
N MET A 367 15.26 -2.80 -11.93
CA MET A 367 14.23 -3.63 -11.32
C MET A 367 14.08 -4.96 -12.07
N THR A 368 14.68 -6.02 -11.53
CA THR A 368 14.56 -7.39 -12.06
C THR A 368 13.92 -8.33 -11.04
N ALA A 369 13.40 -9.46 -11.48
CA ALA A 369 12.78 -10.44 -10.58
C ALA A 369 13.75 -10.97 -9.50
N GLU A 370 15.04 -11.01 -9.82
CA GLU A 370 16.12 -11.49 -8.94
C GLU A 370 16.57 -10.42 -7.93
N ARG A 371 16.61 -9.14 -8.34
CA ARG A 371 17.01 -8.03 -7.45
C ARG A 371 15.88 -7.52 -6.58
N TYR A 372 14.65 -7.62 -7.06
CA TYR A 372 13.49 -7.05 -6.37
C TYR A 372 13.29 -7.54 -4.93
N PRO A 373 13.51 -8.83 -4.57
CA PRO A 373 13.45 -9.27 -3.18
C PRO A 373 14.41 -8.51 -2.25
N ASN A 374 15.57 -8.08 -2.77
CA ASN A 374 16.57 -7.34 -2.01
C ASN A 374 16.22 -5.85 -1.91
N GLU A 375 15.44 -5.31 -2.85
CA GLU A 375 14.99 -3.90 -2.86
C GLU A 375 13.71 -3.67 -2.06
N LYS A 376 12.85 -4.70 -1.91
CA LYS A 376 11.58 -4.62 -1.16
C LYS A 376 11.75 -4.12 0.28
N ASP A 377 12.89 -4.42 0.89
CA ASP A 377 13.15 -4.08 2.28
C ASP A 377 13.39 -2.56 2.49
N CYS A 378 13.71 -1.79 1.45
CA CYS A 378 14.01 -0.37 1.58
C CYS A 378 12.78 0.52 1.83
N CYS A 379 11.61 0.17 1.29
CA CYS A 379 10.49 1.12 1.27
C CYS A 379 9.73 1.22 2.63
N GLY A 380 10.06 0.40 3.63
CA GLY A 380 9.47 0.48 4.97
C GLY A 380 10.06 1.59 5.85
N THR A 381 11.22 2.15 5.50
CA THR A 381 11.89 3.09 6.43
C THR A 381 12.88 4.08 5.84
N CYS A 382 13.30 3.95 4.58
CA CYS A 382 14.32 4.81 3.99
C CYS A 382 13.94 5.21 2.54
N CYS A 383 13.56 6.47 2.36
CA CYS A 383 13.80 7.28 1.16
C CYS A 383 13.94 8.72 1.61
#